data_AF-A0A674I3M6-F1
#
_entry.id   AF-A0A674I3M6-F1
#
_cell.length_a   1.000
_cell.length_b   1.000
_cell.length_c   1.000
_cell.angle_alpha   90.00
_cell.angle_beta   90.00
_cell.angle_gamma   90.00
#
_symmetry.space_group_name_H-M   'P 1'
#
loop_
_entity.id
_entity.type
_entity.pdbx_description
1 polymer ?
#
loop_
_entity_poly.entity_id
_entity_poly.type
_entity_poly.pdbx_seq_one_letter_code
_entity_poly.pdbx_strand_id
1 'polypeptide(L)'
;MSKPANPTPSQLLFLLLCLSWALTWPCGALPSAPDYLQRGWQRLLEEGESCSDCSPEECPTPRGCLAGLVRDPCDCCWECANLEGQICDLDNTNHFYGKCGDHLECKLDTGDLRKGEVPEPQCACLSSQTLCGSDGKTYTQICKFQEVFHAHPEANLTVAHEGPCESGKPQILSPPYDVWNVTGQDVIFGCEVFAYPMASIEWRKDGAEILLPGDDPHISVQFRGGPQKYEVTGWLQIQGVRVTDEGTYRCFARNRVGEVAALANLNMTGLSLPRPRPGPEDDAESEESDDYY
;
A
#
# COMPACT_ATOMS: atom_id res chain seq x y z
N MET A 1 -94.93 31.10 -20.51
CA MET A 1 -95.01 30.34 -21.77
C MET A 1 -93.90 30.83 -22.67
N SER A 2 -92.75 30.15 -22.60
CA SER A 2 -91.56 30.48 -23.38
C SER A 2 -90.99 29.15 -23.88
N LYS A 3 -90.85 29.07 -25.21
CA LYS A 3 -90.48 27.86 -25.96
C LYS A 3 -89.16 27.26 -25.45
N PRO A 4 -89.04 25.93 -25.29
CA PRO A 4 -87.73 25.30 -25.16
C PRO A 4 -86.96 25.47 -26.48
N ALA A 5 -85.71 25.93 -26.36
CA ALA A 5 -84.82 26.14 -27.49
C ALA A 5 -84.44 24.80 -28.15
N ASN A 6 -84.52 24.74 -29.48
CA ASN A 6 -84.08 23.58 -30.25
C ASN A 6 -82.56 23.41 -30.14
N PRO A 7 -82.06 22.17 -29.98
CA PRO A 7 -80.62 21.90 -29.96
C PRO A 7 -79.97 22.27 -31.30
N THR A 8 -78.76 22.82 -31.24
CA THR A 8 -77.95 23.19 -32.41
C THR A 8 -77.49 21.94 -33.18
N PRO A 9 -77.22 22.04 -34.50
CA PRO A 9 -76.89 20.89 -35.36
C PRO A 9 -75.61 20.15 -34.95
N SER A 10 -74.79 20.72 -34.05
CA SER A 10 -73.60 20.08 -33.50
C SER A 10 -73.89 19.11 -32.36
N GLN A 11 -75.03 19.20 -31.65
CA GLN A 11 -75.36 18.30 -30.54
C GLN A 11 -76.24 17.10 -30.94
N LEU A 12 -76.88 17.14 -32.11
CA LEU A 12 -77.58 16.00 -32.70
C LEU A 12 -76.64 15.06 -33.48
N LEU A 13 -75.48 15.55 -33.94
CA LEU A 13 -74.48 14.73 -34.63
C LEU A 13 -73.76 13.76 -33.67
N PHE A 14 -73.56 14.15 -32.40
CA PHE A 14 -72.91 13.31 -31.40
C PHE A 14 -73.80 12.20 -30.82
N LEU A 15 -75.13 12.33 -30.88
CA LEU A 15 -76.05 11.30 -30.40
C LEU A 15 -76.44 10.26 -31.47
N LEU A 16 -76.30 10.58 -32.75
CA LEU A 16 -76.57 9.64 -33.86
C LEU A 16 -75.33 8.83 -34.31
N LEU A 17 -74.11 9.28 -34.00
CA LEU A 17 -72.88 8.50 -34.22
C LEU A 17 -72.63 7.43 -33.14
N CYS A 18 -73.19 7.59 -31.93
CA CYS A 18 -73.03 6.62 -30.85
C CYS A 18 -73.95 5.38 -30.95
N LEU A 19 -74.98 5.39 -31.82
CA LEU A 19 -75.98 4.31 -31.90
C LEU A 19 -75.91 3.45 -33.16
N SER A 20 -74.96 3.70 -34.07
CA SER A 20 -74.82 2.92 -35.31
C SER A 20 -73.57 2.04 -35.40
N TRP A 21 -72.67 2.06 -34.41
CA TRP A 21 -71.50 1.16 -34.36
C TRP A 21 -71.59 0.08 -33.28
N ALA A 22 -72.79 -0.15 -32.72
CA ALA A 22 -73.03 -1.20 -31.73
C ALA A 22 -73.43 -2.57 -32.34
N LEU A 23 -73.41 -2.72 -33.66
CA LEU A 23 -73.88 -3.95 -34.34
C LEU A 23 -73.00 -4.33 -35.54
N THR A 24 -71.73 -4.67 -35.31
CA THR A 24 -70.99 -5.70 -36.08
C THR A 24 -69.64 -5.97 -35.40
N TRP A 25 -69.64 -6.82 -34.37
CA TRP A 25 -68.43 -7.50 -33.91
C TRP A 25 -68.49 -8.97 -34.37
N PRO A 26 -67.59 -9.42 -35.26
CA PRO A 26 -67.27 -10.83 -35.37
C PRO A 26 -66.56 -11.25 -34.07
N CYS A 27 -67.06 -12.30 -33.44
CA CYS A 27 -66.40 -13.00 -32.34
C CYS A 27 -65.12 -13.64 -32.88
N GLY A 28 -64.02 -12.88 -32.91
CA GLY A 28 -62.68 -13.39 -33.15
C GLY A 28 -62.16 -14.02 -31.86
N ALA A 29 -61.77 -15.29 -31.95
CA ALA A 29 -61.12 -16.03 -30.87
C ALA A 29 -59.96 -15.23 -30.26
N LEU A 30 -59.83 -15.30 -28.93
CA LEU A 30 -58.72 -14.72 -28.18
C LEU A 30 -57.38 -15.14 -28.79
N PRO A 31 -56.53 -14.21 -29.23
CA PRO A 31 -55.10 -14.44 -29.29
C PRO A 31 -54.60 -14.57 -27.85
N SER A 32 -54.07 -15.73 -27.51
CA SER A 32 -53.24 -15.92 -26.32
C SER A 32 -52.15 -14.85 -26.28
N ALA A 33 -52.03 -14.19 -25.12
CA ALA A 33 -50.97 -13.32 -24.62
C ALA A 33 -50.07 -12.62 -25.66
N PRO A 34 -49.91 -11.29 -25.58
CA PRO A 34 -49.24 -10.56 -26.64
C PRO A 34 -47.73 -10.88 -26.72
N ASP A 35 -47.30 -11.25 -27.92
CA ASP A 35 -45.91 -11.30 -28.41
C ASP A 35 -45.11 -9.97 -28.22
N TYR A 36 -45.70 -8.94 -27.60
CA TYR A 36 -45.01 -7.67 -27.32
C TYR A 36 -44.17 -7.71 -26.03
N LEU A 37 -44.47 -8.60 -25.08
CA LEU A 37 -43.71 -8.67 -23.81
C LEU A 37 -42.40 -9.45 -23.91
N GLN A 38 -42.18 -10.18 -25.01
CA GLN A 38 -40.98 -11.01 -25.18
C GLN A 38 -39.81 -10.28 -25.86
N ARG A 39 -40.02 -9.07 -26.39
CA ARG A 39 -39.00 -8.30 -27.13
C ARG A 39 -38.45 -7.07 -26.41
N GLY A 40 -38.79 -6.87 -25.13
CA GLY A 40 -38.20 -5.81 -24.32
C GLY A 40 -36.80 -6.18 -23.83
N TRP A 41 -36.68 -7.37 -23.22
CA TRP A 41 -35.42 -7.88 -22.69
C TRP A 41 -34.47 -8.40 -23.78
N GLN A 42 -35.00 -8.94 -24.88
CA GLN A 42 -34.17 -9.40 -26.01
C GLN A 42 -33.53 -8.26 -26.80
N ARG A 43 -34.17 -7.08 -26.91
CA ARG A 43 -33.53 -5.88 -27.49
C ARG A 43 -32.44 -5.31 -26.59
N LEU A 44 -32.60 -5.39 -25.28
CA LEU A 44 -31.58 -4.98 -24.32
C LEU A 44 -30.38 -5.96 -24.29
N LEU A 45 -30.55 -7.20 -24.78
CA LEU A 45 -29.47 -8.17 -24.97
C LEU A 45 -28.80 -8.05 -26.35
N GLU A 46 -29.52 -7.61 -27.39
CA GLU A 46 -28.94 -7.45 -28.74
C GLU A 46 -28.16 -6.13 -28.93
N GLU A 47 -28.42 -5.09 -28.13
CA GLU A 47 -27.77 -3.77 -28.28
C GLU A 47 -26.63 -3.51 -27.27
N GLY A 48 -26.37 -4.44 -26.34
CA GLY A 48 -25.37 -4.27 -25.26
C GLY A 48 -24.16 -5.20 -25.31
N GLU A 49 -24.11 -6.18 -26.23
CA GLU A 49 -23.13 -7.29 -26.15
C GLU A 49 -22.26 -7.49 -27.40
N SER A 50 -22.36 -6.64 -28.42
CA SER A 50 -21.50 -6.78 -29.60
C SER A 50 -20.85 -5.45 -29.98
N CYS A 51 -19.54 -5.41 -29.80
CA CYS A 51 -18.70 -4.38 -30.39
C CYS A 51 -18.92 -4.38 -31.91
N SER A 52 -19.14 -3.20 -32.49
CA SER A 52 -19.17 -3.04 -33.94
C SER A 52 -17.78 -3.28 -34.53
N ASP A 53 -17.70 -3.47 -35.85
CA ASP A 53 -16.43 -3.64 -36.53
C ASP A 53 -15.52 -2.43 -36.28
N CYS A 54 -14.28 -2.69 -35.87
CA CYS A 54 -13.37 -1.65 -35.41
C CYS A 54 -12.87 -0.81 -36.60
N SER A 55 -13.04 0.51 -36.51
CA SER A 55 -12.51 1.48 -37.48
C SER A 55 -11.45 2.38 -36.80
N PRO A 56 -10.17 1.97 -36.76
CA PRO A 56 -9.12 2.66 -36.00
C PRO A 56 -8.88 4.11 -36.43
N GLU A 57 -9.16 4.42 -37.69
CA GLU A 57 -9.00 5.74 -38.30
C GLU A 57 -9.91 6.80 -37.63
N GLU A 58 -11.04 6.36 -37.05
CA GLU A 58 -12.04 7.23 -36.42
C GLU A 58 -11.78 7.43 -34.92
N CYS A 59 -10.83 6.70 -34.34
CA CYS A 59 -10.53 6.77 -32.92
C CYS A 59 -9.95 8.15 -32.54
N PRO A 60 -10.46 8.80 -31.49
CA PRO A 60 -9.86 10.02 -30.97
C PRO A 60 -8.46 9.71 -30.45
N THR A 61 -7.50 10.61 -30.69
CA THR A 61 -6.14 10.45 -30.15
C THR A 61 -6.08 10.93 -28.70
N PRO A 62 -5.82 10.05 -27.72
CA PRO A 62 -5.74 10.45 -26.32
C PRO A 62 -4.54 11.38 -26.08
N ARG A 63 -4.69 12.31 -25.14
CA ARG A 63 -3.64 13.29 -24.78
C ARG A 63 -3.52 13.39 -23.27
N GLY A 64 -2.28 13.46 -22.78
CA GLY A 64 -2.00 13.67 -21.35
C GLY A 64 -2.32 12.46 -20.46
N CYS A 65 -2.25 11.24 -21.00
CA CYS A 65 -2.56 10.03 -20.25
C CYS A 65 -1.39 9.64 -19.34
N LEU A 66 -1.43 10.11 -18.09
CA LEU A 66 -0.36 9.90 -17.11
C LEU A 66 -0.19 8.41 -16.72
N ALA A 67 -1.27 7.64 -16.66
CA ALA A 67 -1.24 6.20 -16.36
C ALA A 67 -0.94 5.32 -17.60
N GLY A 68 -0.67 5.93 -18.75
CA GLY A 68 -0.52 5.24 -20.03
C GLY A 68 -1.85 5.05 -20.76
N LEU A 69 -1.82 4.17 -21.75
CA LEU A 69 -2.95 3.93 -22.65
C LEU A 69 -3.46 2.51 -22.46
N VAL A 70 -4.78 2.38 -22.38
CA VAL A 70 -5.48 1.09 -22.37
C VAL A 70 -6.36 0.99 -23.60
N ARG A 71 -6.68 -0.24 -23.97
CA ARG A 71 -7.69 -0.49 -24.98
C ARG A 71 -9.08 -0.31 -24.39
N ASP A 72 -9.96 0.28 -25.19
CA ASP A 72 -11.40 0.35 -24.90
C ASP A 72 -11.98 -1.07 -24.64
N PRO A 73 -13.24 -1.18 -24.17
CA PRO A 73 -13.90 -2.47 -23.96
C PRO A 73 -13.95 -3.39 -25.18
N CYS A 74 -13.90 -2.80 -26.38
CA CYS A 74 -14.01 -3.47 -27.66
C CYS A 74 -12.65 -3.78 -28.31
N ASP A 75 -11.56 -3.52 -27.59
CA ASP A 75 -10.18 -3.63 -28.05
C ASP A 75 -9.85 -2.85 -29.34
N CYS A 76 -10.58 -1.77 -29.62
CA CYS A 76 -10.47 -0.98 -30.83
C CYS A 76 -9.63 0.30 -30.62
N CYS A 77 -10.17 1.25 -29.86
CA CYS A 77 -9.53 2.54 -29.63
C CYS A 77 -8.58 2.50 -28.44
N TRP A 78 -7.64 3.43 -28.43
CA TRP A 78 -6.81 3.71 -27.26
C TRP A 78 -7.51 4.75 -26.41
N GLU A 79 -7.51 4.55 -25.10
CA GLU A 79 -8.07 5.46 -24.10
C GLU A 79 -7.03 5.72 -23.00
N CYS A 80 -7.17 6.86 -22.31
CA CYS A 80 -6.34 7.09 -21.13
C CYS A 80 -6.73 6.10 -20.04
N ALA A 81 -5.74 5.46 -19.45
CA ALA A 81 -5.96 4.56 -18.34
C ALA A 81 -6.17 5.31 -17.02
N ASN A 82 -6.81 4.65 -16.05
CA ASN A 82 -7.02 5.19 -14.72
C ASN A 82 -5.74 5.16 -13.88
N LEU A 83 -5.52 6.25 -13.15
CA LEU A 83 -4.42 6.45 -12.21
C LEU A 83 -4.69 5.77 -10.87
N GLU A 84 -3.63 5.58 -10.09
CA GLU A 84 -3.73 5.12 -8.71
C GLU A 84 -4.72 5.97 -7.89
N GLY A 85 -5.66 5.30 -7.21
CA GLY A 85 -6.73 5.90 -6.40
C GLY A 85 -7.99 6.29 -7.18
N GLN A 86 -8.00 6.19 -8.52
CA GLN A 86 -9.22 6.39 -9.31
C GLN A 86 -10.09 5.13 -9.32
N ILE A 87 -11.40 5.32 -9.41
CA ILE A 87 -12.38 4.22 -9.49
C ILE A 87 -12.19 3.46 -10.80
N CYS A 88 -12.37 2.15 -10.79
CA CYS A 88 -12.15 1.27 -11.94
C CYS A 88 -13.17 0.13 -12.01
N ASP A 89 -13.31 -0.47 -13.18
CA ASP A 89 -14.16 -1.66 -13.34
C ASP A 89 -13.35 -2.94 -12.98
N LEU A 90 -13.88 -3.77 -12.08
CA LEU A 90 -13.22 -5.01 -11.61
C LEU A 90 -13.27 -6.14 -12.64
N ASP A 91 -14.30 -6.12 -13.47
CA ASP A 91 -14.60 -7.12 -14.46
C ASP A 91 -14.88 -6.45 -15.80
N ASN A 92 -14.62 -7.18 -16.89
CA ASN A 92 -14.82 -6.67 -18.24
C ASN A 92 -16.29 -6.74 -18.69
N THR A 93 -17.24 -6.77 -17.74
CA THR A 93 -18.68 -6.73 -18.04
C THR A 93 -19.29 -5.36 -17.82
N ASN A 94 -18.73 -4.59 -16.89
CA ASN A 94 -19.04 -3.18 -16.68
C ASN A 94 -17.89 -2.33 -17.22
N HIS A 95 -18.22 -1.24 -17.89
CA HIS A 95 -17.25 -0.36 -18.56
C HIS A 95 -17.47 1.10 -18.18
N PHE A 96 -18.03 1.36 -17.00
CA PHE A 96 -18.45 2.69 -16.61
C PHE A 96 -17.29 3.54 -16.11
N TYR A 97 -16.33 2.93 -15.40
CA TYR A 97 -15.22 3.64 -14.79
C TYR A 97 -13.91 3.49 -15.58
N GLY A 98 -13.78 2.47 -16.41
CA GLY A 98 -12.60 2.22 -17.25
C GLY A 98 -11.56 1.32 -16.57
N LYS A 99 -10.47 1.04 -17.32
CA LYS A 99 -9.38 0.14 -16.93
C LYS A 99 -8.23 0.91 -16.29
N CYS A 100 -7.58 0.29 -15.31
CA CYS A 100 -6.35 0.81 -14.70
C CYS A 100 -5.17 0.77 -15.68
N GLY A 101 -4.22 1.69 -15.49
CA GLY A 101 -3.00 1.76 -16.31
C GLY A 101 -2.01 0.63 -16.07
N ASP A 102 -0.89 0.69 -16.80
CA ASP A 102 0.18 -0.28 -16.64
C ASP A 102 0.69 -0.31 -15.19
N HIS A 103 0.99 -1.51 -14.70
CA HIS A 103 1.40 -1.78 -13.31
C HIS A 103 0.37 -1.38 -12.24
N LEU A 104 -0.89 -1.10 -12.61
CA LEU A 104 -2.00 -0.90 -11.69
C LEU A 104 -2.98 -2.08 -11.79
N GLU A 105 -3.64 -2.38 -10.67
CA GLU A 105 -4.70 -3.39 -10.60
C GLU A 105 -5.91 -2.81 -9.90
N CYS A 106 -7.11 -3.13 -10.41
CA CYS A 106 -8.36 -2.68 -9.83
C CYS A 106 -8.70 -3.51 -8.59
N LYS A 107 -8.74 -2.89 -7.41
CA LYS A 107 -8.95 -3.58 -6.13
C LYS A 107 -10.08 -2.95 -5.33
N LEU A 108 -10.87 -3.80 -4.68
CA LEU A 108 -11.80 -3.39 -3.62
C LEU A 108 -11.07 -3.39 -2.29
N ASP A 109 -10.87 -2.20 -1.70
CA ASP A 109 -10.44 -2.12 -0.31
C ASP A 109 -11.66 -2.26 0.61
N THR A 110 -11.65 -3.31 1.43
CA THR A 110 -12.72 -3.59 2.40
C THR A 110 -12.28 -3.32 3.86
N GLY A 111 -11.06 -2.80 4.06
CA GLY A 111 -10.42 -2.69 5.37
C GLY A 111 -11.06 -1.67 6.32
N ASP A 112 -11.57 -0.55 5.80
CA ASP A 112 -11.98 0.62 6.60
C ASP A 112 -13.50 0.91 6.59
N LEU A 113 -14.31 0.00 6.06
CA LEU A 113 -15.74 0.26 5.88
C LEU A 113 -16.49 0.35 7.21
N ARG A 114 -17.15 1.48 7.43
CA ARG A 114 -18.18 1.58 8.47
C ARG A 114 -19.41 0.78 8.03
N LYS A 115 -20.16 0.28 9.00
CA LYS A 115 -21.33 -0.58 8.74
C LYS A 115 -22.36 0.15 7.85
N GLY A 116 -22.43 -0.24 6.58
CA GLY A 116 -23.36 0.32 5.58
C GLY A 116 -22.70 1.06 4.41
N GLU A 117 -21.37 1.21 4.39
CA GLU A 117 -20.64 1.75 3.25
C GLU A 117 -20.42 0.66 2.18
N VAL A 118 -20.67 1.00 0.92
CA VAL A 118 -20.36 0.14 -0.23
C VAL A 118 -18.97 0.55 -0.74
N PRO A 119 -17.97 -0.34 -0.71
CA PRO A 119 -16.62 -0.03 -1.19
C PRO A 119 -16.63 0.19 -2.69
N GLU A 120 -15.99 1.26 -3.15
CA GLU A 120 -15.74 1.50 -4.56
C GLU A 120 -14.37 0.91 -4.94
N PRO A 121 -14.28 0.11 -6.01
CA PRO A 121 -13.02 -0.45 -6.48
C PRO A 121 -12.11 0.65 -7.03
N GLN A 122 -10.84 0.67 -6.64
CA GLN A 122 -9.86 1.67 -7.06
C GLN A 122 -8.59 1.03 -7.63
N CYS A 123 -7.95 1.73 -8.56
CA CYS A 123 -6.65 1.33 -9.09
C CYS A 123 -5.58 1.44 -8.00
N ALA A 124 -4.86 0.35 -7.77
CA ALA A 124 -3.77 0.26 -6.81
C ALA A 124 -2.49 -0.20 -7.52
N CYS A 125 -1.35 0.39 -7.16
CA CYS A 125 -0.07 -0.01 -7.76
C CYS A 125 0.28 -1.46 -7.38
N LEU A 126 0.68 -2.26 -8.37
CA LEU A 126 1.03 -3.66 -8.18
C LEU A 126 2.31 -3.84 -7.36
N SER A 127 3.22 -2.85 -7.40
CA SER A 127 4.50 -2.91 -6.72
C SER A 127 4.74 -1.63 -5.93
N SER A 128 5.07 -1.78 -4.64
CA SER A 128 5.55 -0.70 -3.77
C SER A 128 7.09 -0.57 -3.76
N GLN A 129 7.76 -1.17 -4.77
CA GLN A 129 9.21 -1.13 -4.85
C GLN A 129 9.71 0.23 -5.32
N THR A 130 10.54 0.85 -4.49
CA THR A 130 11.25 2.10 -4.81
C THR A 130 12.24 1.90 -5.95
N LEU A 131 12.40 2.92 -6.79
CA LEU A 131 13.23 2.90 -8.00
C LEU A 131 14.07 4.18 -8.10
N CYS A 132 15.23 4.09 -8.74
CA CYS A 132 16.04 5.24 -9.11
C CYS A 132 15.84 5.54 -10.59
N GLY A 133 15.42 6.77 -10.89
CA GLY A 133 15.36 7.26 -12.26
C GLY A 133 16.73 7.65 -12.80
N SER A 134 16.86 7.63 -14.12
CA SER A 134 18.02 8.19 -14.85
C SER A 134 18.23 9.69 -14.61
N ASP A 135 17.24 10.38 -14.06
CA ASP A 135 17.32 11.77 -13.59
C ASP A 135 17.95 11.90 -12.18
N GLY A 136 18.34 10.79 -11.56
CA GLY A 136 18.89 10.75 -10.20
C GLY A 136 17.83 10.96 -9.11
N LYS A 137 16.55 10.88 -9.46
CA LYS A 137 15.44 11.00 -8.51
C LYS A 137 14.96 9.63 -8.04
N THR A 138 14.74 9.51 -6.74
CA THR A 138 14.11 8.34 -6.14
C THR A 138 12.59 8.43 -6.29
N TYR A 139 11.99 7.40 -6.86
CA TYR A 139 10.54 7.22 -7.00
C TYR A 139 10.07 6.16 -6.01
N THR A 140 9.00 6.45 -5.27
CA THR A 140 8.47 5.56 -4.24
C THR A 140 8.03 4.21 -4.81
N GLN A 141 7.48 4.21 -6.02
CA GLN A 141 7.00 3.04 -6.75
C GLN A 141 6.95 3.27 -8.27
N ILE A 142 6.81 2.18 -9.03
CA ILE A 142 6.78 2.20 -10.52
C ILE A 142 5.68 3.09 -11.09
N CYS A 143 4.49 3.10 -10.47
CA CYS A 143 3.38 3.91 -10.96
C CYS A 143 3.69 5.42 -10.92
N LYS A 144 4.39 5.88 -9.88
CA LYS A 144 4.84 7.29 -9.78
C LYS A 144 5.95 7.63 -10.77
N PHE A 145 6.79 6.66 -11.11
CA PHE A 145 7.77 6.81 -12.18
C PHE A 145 7.07 6.95 -13.55
N GLN A 146 6.09 6.09 -13.84
CA GLN A 146 5.34 6.11 -15.10
C GLN A 146 4.55 7.41 -15.30
N GLU A 147 3.92 7.93 -14.25
CA GLU A 147 3.24 9.24 -14.29
C GLU A 147 4.17 10.36 -14.80
N VAL A 148 5.42 10.40 -14.30
CA VAL A 148 6.39 11.42 -14.73
C VAL A 148 6.93 11.13 -16.13
N PHE A 149 7.18 9.86 -16.45
CA PHE A 149 7.60 9.42 -17.77
C PHE A 149 6.60 9.82 -18.86
N HIS A 150 5.30 9.58 -18.63
CA HIS A 150 4.24 9.96 -19.58
C HIS A 150 3.96 11.47 -19.60
N ALA A 151 4.15 12.16 -18.48
CA ALA A 151 4.02 13.61 -18.42
C ALA A 151 5.07 14.34 -19.28
N HIS A 152 6.29 13.79 -19.38
CA HIS A 152 7.43 14.42 -20.08
C HIS A 152 8.17 13.42 -20.99
N PRO A 153 7.57 12.99 -22.11
CA PRO A 153 8.18 12.02 -23.02
C PRO A 153 9.53 12.47 -23.60
N GLU A 154 9.74 13.78 -23.72
CA GLU A 154 10.97 14.39 -24.22
C GLU A 154 12.17 14.24 -23.27
N ALA A 155 11.94 13.93 -22.01
CA ALA A 155 12.98 13.80 -20.99
C ALA A 155 13.80 12.51 -21.12
N ASN A 156 13.40 11.55 -21.98
CA ASN A 156 14.05 10.25 -22.16
C ASN A 156 14.29 9.50 -20.82
N LEU A 157 13.35 9.62 -19.89
CA LEU A 157 13.47 9.07 -18.55
C LEU A 157 13.41 7.54 -18.60
N THR A 158 14.45 6.88 -18.10
CA THR A 158 14.52 5.42 -17.89
C THR A 158 14.74 5.08 -16.41
N VAL A 159 14.45 3.83 -16.05
CA VAL A 159 14.81 3.28 -14.73
C VAL A 159 16.30 2.97 -14.73
N ALA A 160 17.05 3.63 -13.86
CA ALA A 160 18.50 3.41 -13.71
C ALA A 160 18.77 2.09 -12.99
N HIS A 161 18.13 1.87 -11.84
CA HIS A 161 18.16 0.62 -11.09
C HIS A 161 17.04 0.56 -10.05
N GLU A 162 16.82 -0.63 -9.49
CA GLU A 162 15.89 -0.84 -8.38
C GLU A 162 16.46 -0.30 -7.06
N GLY A 163 15.59 0.24 -6.23
CA GLY A 163 15.91 0.90 -4.97
C GLY A 163 16.08 2.42 -5.09
N PRO A 164 16.32 3.11 -3.95
CA PRO A 164 16.56 4.55 -3.92
C PRO A 164 17.75 4.92 -4.78
N CYS A 165 17.79 6.12 -5.34
CA CYS A 165 19.05 6.66 -5.83
C CYS A 165 20.05 6.79 -4.69
N GLU A 166 21.34 6.74 -5.02
CA GLU A 166 22.41 6.93 -4.04
C GLU A 166 22.28 8.30 -3.37
N SER A 167 21.69 8.30 -2.18
CA SER A 167 21.14 9.51 -1.55
C SER A 167 22.19 10.29 -0.75
N GLY A 168 23.46 9.91 -0.86
CA GLY A 168 24.57 10.51 -0.11
C GLY A 168 25.10 9.62 1.01
N LYS A 169 25.79 10.25 1.96
CA LYS A 169 26.28 9.60 3.18
C LYS A 169 25.12 8.97 3.99
N PRO A 170 25.40 7.97 4.84
CA PRO A 170 24.36 7.35 5.68
C PRO A 170 23.66 8.39 6.57
N GLN A 171 22.40 8.12 6.92
CA GLN A 171 21.58 8.98 7.77
C GLN A 171 21.18 8.24 9.04
N ILE A 172 21.46 8.81 10.21
CA ILE A 172 21.06 8.22 11.49
C ILE A 172 19.58 8.54 11.71
N LEU A 173 18.75 7.50 11.75
CA LEU A 173 17.32 7.59 12.03
C LEU A 173 17.06 7.65 13.53
N SER A 174 17.71 6.74 14.27
CA SER A 174 17.61 6.65 15.73
C SER A 174 19.03 6.59 16.31
N PRO A 175 19.51 7.67 16.97
CA PRO A 175 20.81 7.66 17.62
C PRO A 175 20.75 6.86 18.93
N PRO A 176 21.90 6.38 19.44
CA PRO A 176 21.94 5.84 20.78
C PRO A 176 21.65 6.92 21.83
N TYR A 177 21.07 6.48 22.94
CA TYR A 177 20.69 7.35 24.04
C TYR A 177 21.65 7.21 25.22
N ASP A 178 21.80 8.29 25.98
CA ASP A 178 22.57 8.28 27.23
C ASP A 178 21.91 7.36 28.26
N VAL A 179 22.74 6.59 28.98
CA VAL A 179 22.31 5.59 29.96
C VAL A 179 22.94 5.90 31.31
N TRP A 180 22.12 5.87 32.36
CA TRP A 180 22.58 5.89 33.76
C TRP A 180 22.32 4.54 34.37
N ASN A 181 23.37 3.84 34.80
CA ASN A 181 23.22 2.51 35.38
C ASN A 181 24.16 2.26 36.57
N VAL A 182 24.00 1.12 37.24
CA VAL A 182 24.80 0.66 38.36
C VAL A 182 25.65 -0.54 37.96
N THR A 183 26.68 -0.85 38.75
CA THR A 183 27.55 -2.00 38.47
C THR A 183 26.79 -3.32 38.48
N GLY A 184 27.11 -4.19 37.52
CA GLY A 184 26.56 -5.54 37.41
C GLY A 184 25.25 -5.66 36.62
N GLN A 185 24.68 -4.55 36.14
CA GLN A 185 23.56 -4.58 35.20
C GLN A 185 24.04 -4.64 33.75
N ASP A 186 23.17 -5.06 32.85
CA ASP A 186 23.43 -5.08 31.41
C ASP A 186 22.95 -3.79 30.76
N VAL A 187 23.70 -3.30 29.77
CA VAL A 187 23.36 -2.09 28.99
C VAL A 187 23.39 -2.41 27.50
N ILE A 188 22.45 -1.84 26.75
CA ILE A 188 22.36 -1.96 25.29
C ILE A 188 22.22 -0.57 24.68
N PHE A 189 23.13 -0.23 23.77
CA PHE A 189 23.00 0.93 22.89
C PHE A 189 22.51 0.48 21.52
N GLY A 190 21.48 1.15 20.99
CA GLY A 190 20.96 0.93 19.64
C GLY A 190 21.28 2.11 18.73
N CYS A 191 21.60 1.84 17.47
CA CYS A 191 21.84 2.85 16.46
C CYS A 191 21.22 2.40 15.14
N GLU A 192 20.20 3.11 14.68
CA GLU A 192 19.46 2.81 13.46
C GLU A 192 19.84 3.81 12.37
N VAL A 193 20.21 3.29 11.21
CA VAL A 193 20.76 4.07 10.11
C VAL A 193 20.07 3.69 8.82
N PHE A 194 19.65 4.69 8.04
CA PHE A 194 19.24 4.54 6.66
C PHE A 194 20.44 4.77 5.73
N ALA A 195 20.68 3.85 4.81
CA ALA A 195 21.76 3.99 3.85
C ALA A 195 21.49 3.22 2.55
N TYR A 196 21.54 3.94 1.42
CA TYR A 196 21.63 3.36 0.10
C TYR A 196 22.82 3.98 -0.65
N PRO A 197 23.90 3.22 -0.93
CA PRO A 197 24.08 1.79 -0.63
C PRO A 197 24.21 1.48 0.87
N MET A 198 23.98 0.21 1.23
CA MET A 198 24.05 -0.28 2.61
C MET A 198 25.34 0.15 3.31
N ALA A 199 25.21 0.66 4.53
CA ALA A 199 26.32 1.11 5.36
C ALA A 199 26.80 0.00 6.31
N SER A 200 28.08 0.01 6.66
CA SER A 200 28.60 -0.72 7.82
C SER A 200 28.45 0.14 9.08
N ILE A 201 28.16 -0.48 10.23
CA ILE A 201 28.14 0.19 11.54
C ILE A 201 29.28 -0.37 12.40
N GLU A 202 30.07 0.55 12.94
CA GLU A 202 31.15 0.29 13.89
C GLU A 202 30.85 1.01 15.21
N TRP A 203 31.20 0.38 16.32
CA TRP A 203 31.12 1.00 17.64
C TRP A 203 32.50 1.34 18.17
N ARG A 204 32.62 2.50 18.79
CA ARG A 204 33.86 2.98 19.38
C ARG A 204 33.63 3.52 20.78
N LYS A 205 34.59 3.31 21.68
CA LYS A 205 34.62 3.92 23.02
C LYS A 205 35.74 4.96 23.07
N ASP A 206 35.48 6.10 23.70
CA ASP A 206 36.44 7.15 24.05
C ASP A 206 37.24 7.72 22.86
N GLY A 207 36.86 8.92 22.41
CA GLY A 207 37.69 9.74 21.53
C GLY A 207 37.65 9.36 20.05
N ALA A 208 38.05 8.14 19.64
CA ALA A 208 37.91 7.56 18.28
C ALA A 208 38.71 6.25 18.06
N GLU A 209 39.56 5.82 18.99
CA GLU A 209 40.65 4.88 18.67
C GLU A 209 40.36 3.42 18.96
N ILE A 210 39.42 3.10 19.86
CA ILE A 210 39.14 1.70 20.23
C ILE A 210 37.87 1.22 19.53
N LEU A 211 38.02 0.26 18.61
CA LEU A 211 36.91 -0.47 17.99
C LEU A 211 36.37 -1.52 18.97
N LEU A 212 35.06 -1.54 19.18
CA LEU A 212 34.37 -2.55 19.99
C LEU A 212 33.95 -3.75 19.13
N PRO A 213 33.92 -4.98 19.68
CA PRO A 213 34.11 -5.33 21.09
C PRO A 213 35.58 -5.39 21.57
N GLY A 214 36.56 -5.20 20.68
CA GLY A 214 37.99 -5.29 21.05
C GLY A 214 38.34 -6.68 21.60
N ASP A 215 39.08 -6.71 22.72
CA ASP A 215 39.45 -7.93 23.46
C ASP A 215 38.56 -8.17 24.70
N ASP A 216 37.49 -7.38 24.88
CA ASP A 216 36.66 -7.43 26.08
C ASP A 216 35.54 -8.48 25.97
N PRO A 217 35.58 -9.59 26.75
CA PRO A 217 34.64 -10.70 26.60
C PRO A 217 33.23 -10.39 27.10
N HIS A 218 33.04 -9.31 27.87
CA HIS A 218 31.74 -8.88 28.35
C HIS A 218 31.04 -7.91 27.37
N ILE A 219 31.73 -7.46 26.31
CA ILE A 219 31.17 -6.56 25.29
C ILE A 219 30.83 -7.39 24.05
N SER A 220 29.66 -7.15 23.48
CA SER A 220 29.29 -7.74 22.19
C SER A 220 28.67 -6.69 21.28
N VAL A 221 29.02 -6.76 20.00
CA VAL A 221 28.47 -5.90 18.95
C VAL A 221 27.72 -6.79 17.97
N GLN A 222 26.49 -6.39 17.64
CA GLN A 222 25.69 -7.05 16.62
C GLN A 222 25.21 -6.03 15.60
N PHE A 223 25.06 -6.48 14.36
CA PHE A 223 24.58 -5.67 13.26
C PHE A 223 23.63 -6.51 12.41
N ARG A 224 22.43 -5.98 12.14
CA ARG A 224 21.44 -6.61 11.26
C ARG A 224 20.73 -5.58 10.40
N GLY A 225 20.05 -6.06 9.36
CA GLY A 225 19.08 -5.23 8.62
C GLY A 225 18.01 -4.70 9.57
N GLY A 226 17.61 -3.45 9.36
CA GLY A 226 16.57 -2.77 10.12
C GLY A 226 15.16 -3.26 9.76
N PRO A 227 14.13 -2.71 10.42
CA PRO A 227 12.74 -3.09 10.18
C PRO A 227 12.26 -2.72 8.76
N GLN A 228 12.81 -1.67 8.14
CA GLN A 228 12.47 -1.29 6.77
C GLN A 228 13.62 -1.56 5.78
N LYS A 229 13.29 -1.54 4.48
CA LYS A 229 14.31 -1.68 3.42
C LYS A 229 15.32 -0.55 3.51
N TYR A 230 16.60 -0.88 3.32
CA TYR A 230 17.72 0.07 3.34
C TYR A 230 18.01 0.68 4.72
N GLU A 231 17.37 0.16 5.76
CA GLU A 231 17.74 0.42 7.14
C GLU A 231 18.67 -0.68 7.65
N VAL A 232 19.54 -0.29 8.58
CA VAL A 232 20.45 -1.17 9.28
C VAL A 232 20.58 -0.71 10.72
N THR A 233 20.53 -1.68 11.63
CA THR A 233 20.58 -1.44 13.07
C THR A 233 21.80 -2.10 13.67
N GLY A 234 22.59 -1.32 14.39
CA GLY A 234 23.72 -1.78 15.19
C GLY A 234 23.36 -1.75 16.67
N TRP A 235 23.67 -2.84 17.38
CA TRP A 235 23.54 -2.92 18.83
C TRP A 235 24.90 -3.15 19.47
N LEU A 236 25.19 -2.41 20.52
CA LEU A 236 26.31 -2.63 21.41
C LEU A 236 25.77 -3.04 22.78
N GLN A 237 26.10 -4.25 23.22
CA GLN A 237 25.70 -4.79 24.52
C GLN A 237 26.92 -4.93 25.43
N ILE A 238 26.80 -4.45 26.66
CA ILE A 238 27.80 -4.57 27.72
C ILE A 238 27.14 -5.38 28.85
N GLN A 239 27.68 -6.55 29.15
CA GLN A 239 27.18 -7.43 30.20
C GLN A 239 27.88 -7.14 31.53
N GLY A 240 27.10 -7.03 32.61
CA GLY A 240 27.63 -6.81 33.94
C GLY A 240 28.53 -5.57 34.04
N VAL A 241 27.99 -4.41 33.68
CA VAL A 241 28.70 -3.12 33.57
C VAL A 241 29.60 -2.84 34.77
N ARG A 242 30.81 -2.36 34.49
CA ARG A 242 31.85 -2.01 35.45
C ARG A 242 32.07 -0.49 35.46
N VAL A 243 32.70 0.01 36.52
CA VAL A 243 33.09 1.43 36.60
C VAL A 243 34.04 1.83 35.47
N THR A 244 34.86 0.90 34.98
CA THR A 244 35.76 1.11 33.82
C THR A 244 35.04 1.28 32.49
N ASP A 245 33.78 0.88 32.42
CA ASP A 245 32.99 0.90 31.19
C ASP A 245 32.29 2.26 31.03
N GLU A 246 32.31 3.10 32.07
CA GLU A 246 31.95 4.52 31.98
C GLU A 246 32.75 5.20 30.86
N GLY A 247 32.06 6.04 30.08
CA GLY A 247 32.66 6.73 28.94
C GLY A 247 31.65 7.10 27.85
N THR A 248 32.18 7.63 26.76
CA THR A 248 31.38 8.04 25.59
C THR A 248 31.50 7.00 24.48
N TYR A 249 30.37 6.43 24.12
CA TYR A 249 30.20 5.46 23.04
C TYR A 249 29.78 6.18 21.76
N ARG A 250 30.40 5.80 20.64
CA ARG A 250 30.12 6.35 19.32
C ARG A 250 29.68 5.25 18.38
N CYS A 251 28.48 5.41 17.83
CA CYS A 251 28.05 4.67 16.65
C CYS A 251 28.60 5.39 15.41
N PHE A 252 29.36 4.68 14.59
CA PHE A 252 29.96 5.19 13.36
C PHE A 252 29.44 4.40 12.17
N ALA A 253 28.74 5.06 11.24
CA ALA A 253 28.16 4.42 10.07
C ALA A 253 28.81 4.94 8.78
N ARG A 254 29.21 4.03 7.90
CA ARG A 254 29.96 4.35 6.68
C ARG A 254 29.45 3.58 5.47
N ASN A 255 29.30 4.28 4.34
CA ASN A 255 29.08 3.67 3.02
C ASN A 255 30.11 4.20 2.01
N ARG A 256 29.98 3.81 0.73
CA ARG A 256 30.90 4.26 -0.32
C ARG A 256 30.83 5.77 -0.63
N VAL A 257 29.76 6.44 -0.21
CA VAL A 257 29.50 7.84 -0.51
C VAL A 257 29.94 8.75 0.64
N GLY A 258 29.90 8.26 1.89
CA GLY A 258 30.39 9.00 3.05
C GLY A 258 30.14 8.31 4.39
N GLU A 259 30.19 9.10 5.46
CA GLU A 259 30.12 8.63 6.85
C GLU A 259 29.35 9.58 7.75
N VAL A 260 28.81 9.04 8.84
CA VAL A 260 28.06 9.75 9.89
C VAL A 260 28.31 9.09 11.24
N ALA A 261 28.17 9.86 12.33
CA ALA A 261 28.34 9.34 13.68
C ALA A 261 27.36 9.95 14.67
N ALA A 262 26.97 9.17 15.68
CA ALA A 262 26.21 9.62 16.86
C ALA A 262 26.89 9.15 18.15
N LEU A 263 26.65 9.88 19.23
CA LEU A 263 27.27 9.68 20.54
C LEU A 263 26.22 9.30 21.58
N ALA A 264 26.62 8.50 22.55
CA ALA A 264 25.88 8.23 23.78
C ALA A 264 26.85 8.07 24.97
N ASN A 265 26.44 8.53 26.14
CA ASN A 265 27.23 8.44 27.36
C ASN A 265 26.71 7.33 28.27
N LEU A 266 27.62 6.51 28.81
CA LEU A 266 27.32 5.61 29.92
C LEU A 266 27.81 6.26 31.20
N ASN A 267 26.89 6.56 32.12
CA ASN A 267 27.20 7.15 33.42
C ASN A 267 26.89 6.15 34.54
N MET A 268 27.81 6.04 35.51
CA MET A 268 27.64 5.13 36.64
C MET A 268 27.00 5.85 37.83
N THR A 269 25.90 5.31 38.32
CA THR A 269 25.28 5.70 39.59
C THR A 269 25.89 4.84 40.69
N GLY A 270 26.37 5.48 41.77
CA GLY A 270 27.19 4.84 42.82
C GLY A 270 26.48 3.79 43.71
N LEU A 271 25.39 3.18 43.26
CA LEU A 271 24.61 2.18 44.02
C LEU A 271 24.94 0.77 43.52
N SER A 272 25.94 0.09 44.09
CA SER A 272 26.25 -1.29 43.70
C SER A 272 25.14 -2.28 44.11
N LEU A 273 24.72 -3.17 43.21
CA LEU A 273 23.89 -4.32 43.57
C LEU A 273 24.66 -5.26 44.51
N PRO A 274 24.06 -5.75 45.62
CA PRO A 274 24.69 -6.76 46.46
C PRO A 274 24.91 -8.04 45.66
N ARG A 275 26.16 -8.54 45.62
CA ARG A 275 26.47 -9.85 45.06
C ARG A 275 25.66 -10.92 45.82
N PRO A 276 24.93 -11.84 45.14
CA PRO A 276 24.32 -12.97 45.82
C PRO A 276 25.42 -13.75 46.54
N ARG A 277 25.27 -13.94 47.86
CA ARG A 277 26.16 -14.80 48.63
C ARG A 277 25.98 -16.24 48.11
N PRO A 278 27.06 -17.01 47.89
CA PRO A 278 26.93 -18.46 47.71
C PRO A 278 26.15 -19.00 48.92
N GLY A 279 25.06 -19.73 48.65
CA GLY A 279 24.30 -20.42 49.70
C GLY A 279 25.19 -21.44 50.41
N PRO A 280 24.89 -21.80 51.66
CA PRO A 280 25.62 -22.85 52.37
C PRO A 280 25.61 -24.14 51.55
N GLU A 281 26.77 -24.78 51.45
CA GLU A 281 26.86 -26.17 51.02
C GLU A 281 26.09 -27.01 52.05
N ASP A 282 24.95 -27.58 51.65
CA ASP A 282 24.27 -28.60 52.44
C ASP A 282 25.13 -29.88 52.35
N ASP A 283 25.97 -30.07 53.36
CA ASP A 283 26.55 -31.37 53.69
C ASP A 283 25.41 -32.35 54.00
N ALA A 284 24.99 -33.10 52.97
CA ALA A 284 24.09 -34.23 53.15
C ALA A 284 24.88 -35.39 53.79
N GLU A 285 24.85 -35.46 55.12
CA GLU A 285 25.11 -36.70 55.86
C GLU A 285 24.13 -37.77 55.36
N SER A 286 24.66 -38.76 54.65
CA SER A 286 23.94 -39.99 54.32
C SER A 286 23.81 -40.82 55.60
N GLU A 287 22.65 -40.76 56.25
CA GLU A 287 22.28 -41.74 57.28
C GLU A 287 22.09 -43.12 56.63
N GLU A 288 22.89 -44.05 57.12
CA GLU A 288 22.92 -45.48 56.86
C GLU A 288 21.61 -46.13 57.32
N SER A 289 20.87 -46.73 56.37
CA SER A 289 19.61 -47.45 56.62
C SER A 289 19.90 -48.95 56.64
N ASP A 290 20.26 -49.47 57.82
CA ASP A 290 20.31 -50.90 58.10
C ASP A 290 18.89 -51.49 58.27
N ASP A 291 18.65 -52.57 57.52
CA ASP A 291 17.87 -53.79 57.82
C ASP A 291 16.55 -53.72 58.62
N TYR A 292 15.47 -54.31 58.07
CA TYR A 292 14.58 -55.24 58.79
C TYR A 292 13.72 -56.09 57.81
N TYR A 293 14.05 -57.40 57.73
CA TYR A 293 13.35 -58.60 57.22
C TYR A 293 12.67 -58.64 55.84
#